data_AF-N1QKB5-F1
#
_entry.id   AF-N1QKB5-F1
#
_cell.length_a   1.000
_cell.length_b   1.000
_cell.length_c   1.000
_cell.angle_alpha   90.00
_cell.angle_beta   90.00
_cell.angle_gamma   90.00
#
_symmetry.space_group_name_H-M   'P 1'
#
loop_
_entity.id
_entity.type
_entity.pdbx_description
1 polymer ?
#
loop_
_entity_poly.entity_id
_entity_poly.type
_entity_poly.pdbx_seq_one_letter_code
_entity_poly.pdbx_strand_id
1 'polypeptide(L)'
;MADDEGASPKELLLEACRRNNTTLLSEVFEGSPLNSNADAIAAFLNTSTDALGASALHVAAHFGSYEVLDAILDQEGVEIDGQDRREGDTPLHSAVRFSNGLSTEERDRGQAVVDILVDAGCDPRIRNKAKLKPIDLVDPRNTDLRAALQKAELAILASSDLVNEDEDDGPDGPGSESD
;
A
#
# COMPACT_ATOMS: atom_id res chain seq x y z
N MET A 1 -5.19 11.48 -41.42
CA MET A 1 -3.96 11.37 -40.62
C MET A 1 -4.45 10.99 -39.25
N ALA A 2 -4.22 9.74 -38.84
CA ALA A 2 -4.46 9.37 -37.46
C ALA A 2 -3.31 10.02 -36.70
N ASP A 3 -3.61 11.05 -35.91
CA ASP A 3 -2.67 11.53 -34.91
C ASP A 3 -2.33 10.31 -34.05
N ASP A 4 -1.11 9.82 -34.22
CA ASP A 4 -0.52 8.76 -33.40
C ASP A 4 -0.25 9.40 -32.03
N GLU A 5 -1.33 9.64 -31.30
CA GLU A 5 -1.30 10.16 -29.95
C GLU A 5 -0.73 9.03 -29.11
N GLY A 6 0.59 9.10 -28.88
CA GLY A 6 1.32 8.10 -28.11
C GLY A 6 0.67 7.85 -26.75
N ALA A 7 1.00 6.71 -26.14
CA ALA A 7 0.42 6.33 -24.85
C ALA A 7 0.53 7.48 -23.83
N SER A 8 -0.58 7.79 -23.17
CA SER A 8 -0.62 8.84 -22.15
C SER A 8 0.30 8.49 -20.97
N PRO A 9 0.81 9.48 -20.21
CA PRO A 9 1.65 9.22 -19.03
C PRO A 9 1.00 8.24 -18.04
N LYS A 10 -0.33 8.31 -17.94
CA LYS A 10 -1.12 7.39 -17.10
C LYS A 10 -1.07 5.95 -17.62
N GLU A 11 -1.22 5.75 -18.93
CA GLU A 11 -1.10 4.42 -19.53
C GLU A 11 0.31 3.87 -19.40
N LEU A 12 1.33 4.71 -19.58
CA LEU A 12 2.73 4.33 -19.39
C LEU A 12 3.03 3.94 -17.93
N LEU A 13 2.52 4.71 -16.96
CA LEU A 13 2.61 4.37 -15.54
C LEU A 13 2.01 3.00 -15.24
N LEU A 14 0.77 2.76 -15.69
CA LEU A 14 0.11 1.47 -15.45
C LEU A 14 0.80 0.32 -16.18
N GLU A 15 1.37 0.58 -17.36
CA GLU A 15 2.13 -0.42 -18.10
C GLU A 15 3.48 -0.74 -17.43
N ALA A 16 4.16 0.26 -16.87
CA ALA A 16 5.33 0.07 -16.02
C ALA A 16 4.99 -0.84 -14.83
N CYS A 17 3.86 -0.57 -14.17
CA CYS A 17 3.35 -1.39 -13.06
C CYS A 17 3.03 -2.83 -13.47
N ARG A 18 2.51 -3.09 -14.67
CA ARG A 18 2.21 -4.46 -15.13
C ARG A 18 3.46 -5.26 -15.49
N ARG A 19 4.50 -4.59 -15.99
CA ARG A 19 5.71 -5.23 -16.52
C ARG A 19 6.90 -5.18 -15.57
N ASN A 20 6.72 -4.59 -14.39
CA ASN A 20 7.80 -4.34 -13.44
C ASN A 20 8.97 -3.57 -14.09
N ASN A 21 8.63 -2.55 -14.89
CA ASN A 21 9.60 -1.81 -15.69
C ASN A 21 9.93 -0.47 -15.02
N THR A 22 10.98 -0.45 -14.21
CA THR A 22 11.45 0.76 -13.52
C THR A 22 12.00 1.81 -14.47
N THR A 23 12.62 1.43 -15.59
CA THR A 23 13.08 2.38 -16.60
C THR A 23 11.92 3.21 -17.15
N LEU A 24 10.82 2.54 -17.52
CA LEU A 24 9.64 3.24 -18.02
C LEU A 24 8.99 4.11 -16.94
N LEU A 25 8.99 3.66 -15.68
CA LEU A 25 8.50 4.45 -14.55
C LEU A 25 9.31 5.75 -14.41
N SER A 26 10.64 5.65 -14.43
CA SER A 26 11.53 6.81 -14.35
C SER A 26 11.31 7.77 -15.51
N GLU A 27 11.15 7.27 -16.74
CA GLU A 27 10.83 8.11 -17.91
C GLU A 27 9.51 8.89 -17.71
N VAL A 28 8.49 8.27 -17.10
CA VAL A 28 7.23 8.96 -16.77
C VAL A 28 7.47 10.06 -15.73
N PHE A 29 8.22 9.78 -14.67
CA PHE A 29 8.51 10.74 -13.60
C PHE A 29 9.36 11.92 -14.06
N GLU A 30 10.34 11.69 -14.94
CA GLU A 30 11.18 12.72 -15.55
C GLU A 30 10.44 13.52 -16.62
N GLY A 31 9.48 12.89 -17.30
CA GLY A 31 8.70 13.49 -18.37
C GLY A 31 7.80 14.64 -17.92
N SER A 32 7.45 15.53 -18.86
CA SER A 32 6.42 16.53 -18.64
C SER A 32 5.04 15.86 -18.49
N PRO A 33 4.19 16.28 -17.54
CA PRO A 33 4.32 17.47 -16.69
C PRO A 33 5.00 17.25 -15.33
N LEU A 34 5.49 16.04 -15.03
CA LEU A 34 6.00 15.69 -13.70
C LEU A 34 7.40 16.28 -13.45
N ASN A 35 8.28 16.29 -14.46
CA ASN A 35 9.60 16.94 -14.41
C ASN A 35 10.41 16.64 -13.14
N SER A 36 10.36 15.39 -12.66
CA SER A 36 11.00 14.94 -11.41
C SER A 36 10.60 15.72 -10.15
N ASN A 37 9.47 16.41 -10.18
CA ASN A 37 8.94 17.16 -9.05
C ASN A 37 8.14 16.22 -8.13
N ALA A 38 8.58 16.08 -6.88
CA ALA A 38 7.98 15.15 -5.90
C ALA A 38 6.48 15.40 -5.70
N ASP A 39 6.04 16.64 -5.50
CA ASP A 39 4.63 16.97 -5.29
C ASP A 39 3.77 16.62 -6.52
N ALA A 40 4.29 16.90 -7.73
CA ALA A 40 3.61 16.57 -8.97
C ALA A 40 3.51 15.05 -9.17
N ILE A 41 4.59 14.32 -8.85
CA ILE A 41 4.63 12.85 -8.91
C ILE A 41 3.61 12.26 -7.93
N ALA A 42 3.61 12.71 -6.68
CA ALA A 42 2.68 12.24 -5.66
C ALA A 42 1.22 12.51 -6.06
N ALA A 43 0.91 13.74 -6.48
CA ALA A 43 -0.42 14.10 -6.95
C ALA A 43 -0.85 13.27 -8.17
N PHE A 44 0.06 13.00 -9.09
CA PHE A 44 -0.19 12.18 -10.27
C PHE A 44 -0.44 10.71 -9.90
N LEU A 45 0.37 10.13 -9.01
CA LEU A 45 0.20 8.76 -8.53
C LEU A 45 -1.14 8.59 -7.80
N ASN A 46 -1.51 9.55 -6.95
CA ASN A 46 -2.73 9.52 -6.15
C ASN A 46 -4.01 9.66 -6.98
N THR A 47 -3.92 10.25 -8.17
CA THR A 47 -5.08 10.47 -9.06
C THR A 47 -5.12 9.51 -10.25
N SER A 48 -4.04 8.77 -10.50
CA SER A 48 -3.93 7.84 -11.62
C SER A 48 -4.45 6.45 -11.27
N THR A 49 -5.62 6.11 -11.80
CA THR A 49 -6.23 4.77 -11.62
C THR A 49 -6.54 4.07 -12.93
N ASP A 50 -6.53 2.75 -12.97
CA ASP A 50 -7.06 2.00 -14.12
C ASP A 50 -8.58 2.19 -14.30
N ALA A 51 -9.17 1.48 -15.28
CA ALA A 51 -10.60 1.52 -15.57
C ALA A 51 -11.49 1.00 -14.42
N LEU A 52 -10.92 0.24 -13.48
CA LEU A 52 -11.58 -0.32 -12.31
C LEU A 52 -11.34 0.51 -11.05
N GLY A 53 -10.66 1.66 -11.18
CA GLY A 53 -10.32 2.52 -10.06
C GLY A 53 -9.16 1.99 -9.21
N ALA A 54 -8.37 1.04 -9.70
CA ALA A 54 -7.17 0.54 -9.03
C ALA A 54 -6.02 1.54 -9.24
N SER A 55 -5.39 2.00 -8.15
CA SER A 55 -4.20 2.88 -8.23
C SER A 55 -2.97 2.14 -8.76
N ALA A 56 -1.88 2.86 -9.02
CA ALA A 56 -0.61 2.28 -9.43
C ALA A 56 -0.12 1.19 -8.44
N LEU A 57 -0.23 1.43 -7.13
CA LEU A 57 0.14 0.45 -6.09
C LEU A 57 -0.71 -0.83 -6.18
N HIS A 58 -2.01 -0.73 -6.45
CA HIS A 58 -2.85 -1.92 -6.63
C HIS A 58 -2.40 -2.75 -7.82
N VAL A 59 -2.10 -2.07 -8.94
CA VAL A 59 -1.68 -2.75 -10.18
C VAL A 59 -0.31 -3.39 -9.95
N ALA A 60 0.67 -2.67 -9.43
CA ALA A 60 2.00 -3.22 -9.14
C ALA A 60 1.93 -4.41 -8.18
N ALA A 61 1.14 -4.32 -7.10
CA ALA A 61 0.93 -5.41 -6.15
C ALA A 61 0.24 -6.62 -6.78
N HIS A 62 -0.75 -6.41 -7.64
CA HIS A 62 -1.48 -7.49 -8.32
C HIS A 62 -0.59 -8.29 -9.30
N PHE A 63 0.38 -7.64 -9.94
CA PHE A 63 1.33 -8.27 -10.85
C PHE A 63 2.64 -8.71 -10.16
N GLY A 64 2.80 -8.42 -8.86
CA GLY A 64 4.02 -8.69 -8.12
C GLY A 64 5.24 -7.97 -8.69
N SER A 65 5.04 -6.71 -9.11
CA SER A 65 6.07 -5.83 -9.66
C SER A 65 6.80 -5.12 -8.53
N TYR A 66 7.64 -5.88 -7.84
CA TYR A 66 8.29 -5.48 -6.60
C TYR A 66 9.12 -4.19 -6.76
N GLU A 67 9.92 -4.09 -7.80
CA GLU A 67 10.85 -2.98 -8.03
C GLU A 67 10.11 -1.68 -8.39
N VAL A 68 8.99 -1.79 -9.12
CA VAL A 68 8.12 -0.64 -9.37
C VAL A 68 7.36 -0.25 -8.10
N LEU A 69 6.96 -1.23 -7.29
CA LEU A 69 6.28 -0.97 -6.03
C LEU A 69 7.18 -0.21 -5.06
N ASP A 70 8.43 -0.66 -4.90
CA ASP A 70 9.49 -0.01 -4.12
C ASP A 70 9.69 1.46 -4.56
N ALA A 71 9.90 1.67 -5.86
CA ALA A 71 10.12 3.02 -6.40
C ALA A 71 8.92 3.97 -6.22
N ILE A 72 7.69 3.45 -6.24
CA ILE A 72 6.48 4.25 -5.99
C ILE A 72 6.34 4.57 -4.49
N LEU A 73 6.60 3.59 -3.62
CA LEU A 73 6.51 3.76 -2.16
C LEU A 73 7.58 4.73 -1.62
N ASP A 74 8.72 4.86 -2.31
CA ASP A 74 9.75 5.86 -2.01
C ASP A 74 9.30 7.31 -2.24
N GLN A 75 8.18 7.54 -2.94
CA GLN A 75 7.68 8.89 -3.20
C GLN A 75 6.89 9.43 -2.00
N GLU A 76 7.34 10.56 -1.46
CA GLU A 76 6.66 11.24 -0.36
C GLU A 76 5.24 11.70 -0.77
N GLY A 77 4.26 11.51 0.11
CA GLY A 77 2.88 11.96 -0.12
C GLY A 77 2.02 11.04 -0.99
N VAL A 78 2.53 9.86 -1.36
CA VAL A 78 1.73 8.82 -2.02
C VAL A 78 0.70 8.21 -1.07
N GLU A 79 -0.52 8.04 -1.56
CA GLU A 79 -1.62 7.36 -0.87
C GLU A 79 -1.42 5.85 -0.96
N ILE A 80 -1.13 5.22 0.18
CA ILE A 80 -0.78 3.79 0.27
C ILE A 80 -1.96 2.89 0.64
N ASP A 81 -3.03 3.45 1.21
CA ASP A 81 -4.17 2.71 1.76
C ASP A 81 -5.48 2.95 1.00
N GLY A 82 -5.40 3.65 -0.14
CA GLY A 82 -6.54 3.89 -1.03
C GLY A 82 -7.26 2.59 -1.41
N GLN A 83 -8.58 2.63 -1.47
CA GLN A 83 -9.41 1.47 -1.85
C GLN A 83 -9.85 1.55 -3.31
N ASP A 84 -9.72 0.44 -4.04
CA ASP A 84 -10.18 0.36 -5.42
C ASP A 84 -11.70 0.53 -5.55
N ARG A 85 -12.16 0.91 -6.74
CA ARG A 85 -13.59 1.12 -6.98
C ARG A 85 -14.35 -0.20 -7.13
N ARG A 86 -13.70 -1.29 -7.50
CA ARG A 86 -14.36 -2.56 -7.80
C ARG A 86 -14.76 -3.28 -6.52
N GLU A 87 -13.79 -3.76 -5.75
CA GLU A 87 -13.97 -4.59 -4.55
C GLU A 87 -13.76 -3.79 -3.25
N GLY A 88 -13.25 -2.56 -3.33
CA GLY A 88 -12.75 -1.83 -2.17
C GLY A 88 -11.46 -2.43 -1.62
N ASP A 89 -10.73 -3.18 -2.44
CA ASP A 89 -9.45 -3.75 -2.04
C ASP A 89 -8.43 -2.62 -1.86
N THR A 90 -7.54 -2.74 -0.88
CA THR A 90 -6.33 -1.89 -0.74
C THR A 90 -5.16 -2.54 -1.50
N PRO A 91 -4.00 -1.87 -1.66
CA PRO A 91 -2.82 -2.52 -2.25
C PRO A 91 -2.41 -3.81 -1.54
N LEU A 92 -2.54 -3.89 -0.20
CA LEU A 92 -2.30 -5.13 0.56
C LEU A 92 -3.26 -6.27 0.18
N HIS A 93 -4.54 -5.98 -0.13
CA HIS A 93 -5.45 -7.01 -0.63
C HIS A 93 -4.99 -7.54 -2.00
N SER A 94 -4.58 -6.65 -2.90
CA SER A 94 -4.04 -7.03 -4.22
C SER A 94 -2.78 -7.89 -4.09
N ALA A 95 -1.87 -7.57 -3.17
CA ALA A 95 -0.66 -8.36 -2.90
C ALA A 95 -1.00 -9.78 -2.39
N VAL A 96 -1.97 -9.92 -1.48
CA VAL A 96 -2.43 -11.23 -1.01
C VAL A 96 -3.05 -12.04 -2.15
N ARG A 97 -3.86 -11.42 -3.02
CA ARG A 97 -4.42 -12.10 -4.20
C ARG A 97 -3.35 -12.56 -5.18
N PHE A 98 -2.32 -11.75 -5.39
CA PHE A 98 -1.14 -12.15 -6.17
C PHE A 98 -0.47 -13.38 -5.55
N SER A 99 -0.15 -13.34 -4.25
CA SER A 99 0.47 -14.47 -3.53
C SER A 99 -0.36 -15.76 -3.61
N ASN A 100 -1.68 -15.65 -3.51
CA ASN A 100 -2.58 -16.81 -3.63
C ASN A 100 -2.59 -17.44 -5.04
N GLY A 101 -2.24 -16.67 -6.07
CA GLY A 101 -2.13 -17.15 -7.45
C GLY A 101 -0.81 -17.84 -7.76
N LEU A 102 0.18 -17.74 -6.88
CA LEU A 102 1.52 -18.30 -7.08
C LEU A 102 1.59 -19.78 -6.70
N SER A 103 2.55 -20.47 -7.30
CA SER A 103 2.91 -21.83 -6.89
C SER A 103 3.59 -21.83 -5.52
N THR A 104 3.65 -23.00 -4.87
CA THR A 104 4.33 -23.14 -3.56
C THR A 104 5.81 -22.71 -3.63
N GLU A 105 6.46 -22.90 -4.76
CA GLU A 105 7.88 -22.58 -4.98
C GLU A 105 8.13 -21.08 -5.11
N GLU A 106 7.10 -20.30 -5.44
CA GLU A 106 7.18 -18.85 -5.65
C GLU A 106 6.60 -18.06 -4.47
N ARG A 107 6.25 -18.71 -3.36
CA ARG A 107 5.65 -18.06 -2.19
C ARG A 107 6.48 -16.91 -1.65
N ASP A 108 7.81 -17.05 -1.68
CA ASP A 108 8.74 -16.01 -1.24
C ASP A 108 8.56 -14.71 -2.04
N ARG A 109 8.18 -14.80 -3.32
CA ARG A 109 7.88 -13.62 -4.14
C ARG A 109 6.61 -12.92 -3.67
N GLY A 110 5.57 -13.68 -3.36
CA GLY A 110 4.33 -13.12 -2.80
C GLY A 110 4.56 -12.53 -1.40
N GLN A 111 5.40 -13.17 -0.60
CA GLN A 111 5.81 -12.71 0.72
C GLN A 111 6.53 -11.36 0.63
N ALA A 112 7.52 -11.22 -0.25
CA ALA A 112 8.26 -9.98 -0.44
C ALA A 112 7.36 -8.80 -0.81
N VAL A 113 6.34 -9.01 -1.67
CA VAL A 113 5.39 -7.97 -2.07
C VAL A 113 4.48 -7.54 -0.90
N VAL A 114 4.12 -8.46 0.00
CA VAL A 114 3.36 -8.09 1.20
C VAL A 114 4.25 -7.39 2.21
N ASP A 115 5.47 -7.88 2.42
CA ASP A 115 6.41 -7.32 3.39
C ASP A 115 6.76 -5.87 3.06
N ILE A 116 7.07 -5.54 1.79
CA ILE A 116 7.39 -4.15 1.42
C ILE A 116 6.21 -3.18 1.65
N LEU A 117 4.97 -3.63 1.42
CA LEU A 117 3.79 -2.80 1.69
C LEU A 117 3.58 -2.60 3.19
N VAL A 118 3.78 -3.65 3.99
CA VAL A 118 3.70 -3.58 5.45
C VAL A 118 4.80 -2.67 6.01
N ASP A 119 6.03 -2.81 5.52
CA ASP A 119 7.19 -2.03 5.95
C ASP A 119 7.04 -0.54 5.55
N ALA A 120 6.38 -0.26 4.42
CA ALA A 120 5.98 1.09 4.03
C ALA A 120 4.83 1.68 4.87
N GLY A 121 4.25 0.90 5.78
CA GLY A 121 3.23 1.35 6.72
C GLY A 121 1.78 1.21 6.26
N CYS A 122 1.50 0.43 5.21
CA CYS A 122 0.11 0.15 4.81
C CYS A 122 -0.67 -0.52 5.95
N ASP A 123 -1.92 -0.11 6.20
CA ASP A 123 -2.73 -0.66 7.29
C ASP A 123 -3.38 -2.01 6.90
N PRO A 124 -2.93 -3.15 7.47
CA PRO A 124 -3.49 -4.47 7.19
C PRO A 124 -4.87 -4.69 7.82
N ARG A 125 -5.44 -3.71 8.53
CA ARG A 125 -6.74 -3.82 9.21
C ARG A 125 -7.90 -3.26 8.37
N ILE A 126 -7.60 -2.55 7.28
CA ILE A 126 -8.62 -1.98 6.40
C ILE A 126 -9.45 -3.10 5.78
N ARG A 127 -10.77 -2.91 5.76
CA ARG A 127 -11.71 -3.88 5.21
C ARG A 127 -12.19 -3.45 3.84
N ASN A 128 -12.19 -4.39 2.91
CA ASN A 128 -12.80 -4.18 1.60
C ASN A 128 -14.34 -4.16 1.68
N LYS A 129 -15.01 -4.05 0.52
CA LYS A 129 -16.49 -4.01 0.48
C LYS A 129 -17.14 -5.29 0.99
N ALA A 130 -16.46 -6.44 0.87
CA ALA A 130 -16.88 -7.70 1.44
C ALA A 130 -16.64 -7.80 2.97
N LYS A 131 -16.15 -6.72 3.59
CA LYS A 131 -15.82 -6.63 5.03
C LYS A 131 -14.66 -7.54 5.45
N LEU A 132 -13.85 -7.98 4.49
CA LEU A 132 -12.68 -8.82 4.70
C LEU A 132 -11.43 -7.94 4.80
N LYS A 133 -10.52 -8.30 5.71
CA LYS A 133 -9.16 -7.76 5.75
C LYS A 133 -8.26 -8.54 4.78
N PRO A 134 -7.06 -8.04 4.43
CA PRO A 134 -6.09 -8.79 3.64
C PRO A 134 -5.79 -10.19 4.21
N ILE A 135 -5.62 -10.30 5.53
CA ILE A 135 -5.35 -11.59 6.21
C ILE A 135 -6.47 -12.63 6.03
N ASP A 136 -7.71 -12.17 5.85
CA ASP A 136 -8.87 -13.04 5.66
C ASP A 136 -8.91 -13.65 4.25
N LEU A 137 -8.16 -13.07 3.31
CA LEU A 137 -8.05 -13.56 1.93
C LEU A 137 -6.89 -14.55 1.74
N VAL A 138 -5.96 -14.66 2.68
CA VAL A 138 -4.77 -15.51 2.55
C VAL A 138 -5.14 -16.98 2.39
N ASP A 139 -4.52 -17.68 1.42
CA ASP A 139 -4.65 -19.13 1.28
C ASP A 139 -4.30 -19.81 2.62
N PRO A 140 -5.19 -20.63 3.21
CA PRO A 140 -4.93 -21.33 4.47
C PRO A 140 -3.64 -22.16 4.51
N ARG A 141 -3.11 -22.56 3.35
CA ARG A 141 -1.86 -23.32 3.21
C ARG A 141 -0.61 -22.44 3.27
N ASN A 142 -0.75 -21.11 3.17
CA ASN A 142 0.32 -20.14 3.26
C ASN A 142 0.36 -19.56 4.69
N THR A 143 0.86 -20.38 5.61
CA THR A 143 0.93 -20.03 7.03
C THR A 143 1.87 -18.87 7.30
N ASP A 144 2.93 -18.73 6.49
CA ASP A 144 3.96 -17.71 6.67
C ASP A 144 3.40 -16.32 6.33
N LEU A 145 2.71 -16.19 5.19
CA LEU A 145 2.05 -14.94 4.81
C LEU A 145 0.97 -14.53 5.83
N ARG A 146 0.21 -15.50 6.32
CA ARG A 146 -0.79 -15.27 7.36
C ARG A 146 -0.14 -14.76 8.65
N ALA A 147 0.98 -15.37 9.06
CA ALA A 147 1.72 -14.97 10.24
C ALA A 147 2.32 -13.56 10.09
N ALA A 148 2.84 -13.21 8.92
CA ALA A 148 3.37 -11.89 8.62
C ALA A 148 2.29 -10.79 8.78
N LEU A 149 1.13 -10.96 8.17
CA LEU A 149 0.01 -10.01 8.31
C LEU A 149 -0.53 -9.96 9.75
N GLN A 150 -0.59 -11.10 10.45
CA GLN A 150 -1.01 -11.11 11.86
C GLN A 150 -0.03 -10.36 12.75
N LYS A 151 1.28 -10.51 12.50
CA LYS A 151 2.33 -9.76 13.19
C LYS A 151 2.22 -8.26 12.91
N ALA A 152 1.97 -7.88 11.65
CA ALA A 152 1.77 -6.50 11.26
C ALA A 152 0.57 -5.86 11.98
N GLU A 153 -0.58 -6.55 12.04
CA GLU A 153 -1.74 -6.09 12.80
C GLU A 153 -1.42 -5.89 14.30
N LEU A 154 -0.70 -6.84 14.90
CA LEU A 154 -0.31 -6.76 16.30
C LEU A 154 0.66 -5.61 16.58
N ALA A 155 1.62 -5.35 15.67
CA ALA A 155 2.57 -4.26 15.81
C ALA A 155 1.86 -2.89 15.88
N ILE A 156 0.82 -2.69 15.06
CA ILE A 156 0.03 -1.46 15.06
C ILE A 156 -0.86 -1.36 16.32
N LEU A 157 -1.39 -2.48 16.82
CA LEU A 157 -2.15 -2.47 18.08
C LEU A 157 -1.26 -2.15 19.28
N ALA A 158 -0.07 -2.74 19.33
CA ALA A 158 0.89 -2.50 20.39
C ALA A 158 1.41 -1.05 20.39
N SER A 159 1.65 -0.46 19.21
CA SER A 159 2.02 0.95 19.12
C SER A 159 0.88 1.89 19.55
N SER A 160 -0.37 1.51 19.32
CA SER A 160 -1.55 2.26 19.75
C SER A 160 -1.85 2.18 21.25
N ASP A 161 -1.33 1.18 21.98
CA ASP A 161 -1.59 1.01 23.42
C ASP A 161 -0.57 1.78 24.29
N LEU A 162 0.61 2.09 23.75
CA LEU A 162 1.67 2.85 24.44
C LEU A 162 1.39 4.37 24.53
N VAL A 163 0.36 4.88 23.85
CA VAL A 163 0.05 6.33 23.83
C VAL A 163 -0.92 6.77 24.92
N ASN A 164 -1.24 5.91 25.90
CA ASN A 164 -2.20 6.19 26.99
C ASN A 164 -1.57 6.22 28.39
N GLU A 165 -0.28 6.55 28.56
CA GLU A 165 0.36 6.61 29.89
C GLU A 165 0.78 8.02 30.37
N ASP A 166 0.53 9.11 29.63
CA ASP A 166 0.96 10.46 30.03
C ASP A 166 -0.17 11.51 30.13
N GLU A 167 -1.34 11.13 30.64
CA GLU A 167 -2.34 12.12 31.07
C GLU A 167 -3.00 11.72 32.40
N ASP A 168 -2.22 11.78 33.49
CA ASP A 168 -2.76 12.07 34.82
C ASP A 168 -2.13 13.38 35.34
N ASP A 169 -2.97 14.41 35.30
CA ASP A 169 -2.68 15.81 35.55
C ASP A 169 -2.66 16.09 37.07
N GLY A 170 -1.51 16.46 37.60
CA GLY A 170 -1.38 17.46 38.67
C GLY A 170 -1.67 17.03 40.14
N PRO A 171 -1.05 17.73 41.11
CA PRO A 171 -1.17 17.41 42.54
C PRO A 171 -2.41 18.07 43.14
N ASP A 172 -3.45 17.29 43.47
CA ASP A 172 -4.56 17.74 44.31
C ASP A 172 -4.10 17.83 45.78
N GLY A 173 -3.61 19.00 46.19
CA GLY A 173 -3.86 19.52 47.53
C GLY A 173 -5.19 20.30 47.53
N PRO A 174 -5.89 20.53 48.67
CA PRO A 174 -5.40 20.51 50.04
C PRO A 174 -6.28 19.68 51.02
N GLY A 175 -5.65 18.85 51.84
CA GLY A 175 -6.30 18.25 53.00
C GLY A 175 -6.48 19.30 54.11
N SER A 176 -7.66 19.91 54.17
CA SER A 176 -8.14 20.57 55.38
C SER A 176 -8.35 19.52 56.47
N GLU A 177 -7.62 19.60 57.58
CA GLU A 177 -8.08 19.06 58.85
C GLU A 177 -8.10 20.19 59.87
N SER A 178 -9.30 20.37 60.42
CA SER A 178 -9.65 21.27 61.52
C SER A 178 -9.60 20.44 62.80
N ASP A 179 -8.81 20.87 63.79
CA ASP A 179 -9.14 21.12 65.21
C ASP A 179 -7.84 21.25 66.02
#